data_AF-A0A7Y2EB54-F1
#
_entry.id   AF-A0A7Y2EB54-F1
#
_cell.length_a   1.000
_cell.length_b   1.000
_cell.length_c   1.000
_cell.angle_alpha   90.00
_cell.angle_beta   90.00
_cell.angle_gamma   90.00
#
_symmetry.space_group_name_H-M   'P 1'
#
loop_
_entity.id
_entity.type
_entity.pdbx_description
1 polymer ?
#
loop_
_entity_poly.entity_id
_entity_poly.type
_entity_poly.pdbx_seq_one_letter_code
_entity_poly.pdbx_strand_id
1 'polypeptide(L)'
;MKAFIAILIVGVVAFIAWDQVGGKLSEIPEKAKQREQVATPEVASTINRAMSVAPLQAEIACAKHHYHKEGAPCQAAVRLLNRTMLVEGVSVDPVSNGLCSGAKSAVVEGEMQRGAFVAKSVRIKP
;
A
#
# COMPACT_ATOMS: atom_id res chain seq x y z
N MET A 1 37.12 14.53 45.17
CA MET A 1 37.12 13.17 45.75
C MET A 1 35.95 12.41 45.14
N LYS A 2 36.25 11.33 44.40
CA LYS A 2 35.28 10.45 43.74
C LYS A 2 34.87 9.35 44.73
N ALA A 3 33.58 9.02 44.82
CA ALA A 3 33.09 7.64 44.99
C ALA A 3 31.55 7.60 44.95
N PHE A 4 31.04 6.97 43.90
CA PHE A 4 29.70 6.38 43.83
C PHE A 4 29.71 5.08 44.64
N ILE A 5 28.72 4.84 45.49
CA ILE A 5 28.32 3.49 45.89
C ILE A 5 26.79 3.43 45.90
N ALA A 6 26.29 2.64 44.95
CA ALA A 6 24.89 2.38 44.68
C ALA A 6 24.29 1.38 45.67
N ILE A 7 22.97 1.50 45.80
CA ILE A 7 22.09 0.89 46.79
C ILE A 7 21.97 -0.63 46.60
N LEU A 8 21.88 -1.28 47.76
CA LEU A 8 21.76 -2.71 48.08
C LEU A 8 20.46 -3.39 47.59
N ILE A 9 20.47 -4.72 47.81
CA ILE A 9 19.36 -5.72 47.88
C ILE A 9 19.25 -6.51 46.57
N VAL A 10 19.91 -7.66 46.34
CA VAL A 10 20.05 -8.96 47.05
C VAL A 10 18.73 -9.74 47.21
N GLY A 11 18.62 -10.81 46.39
CA GLY A 11 17.85 -12.05 46.63
C GLY A 11 16.37 -11.92 46.31
N VAL A 12 15.71 -12.81 45.55
CA VAL A 12 15.71 -14.29 45.46
C VAL A 12 14.79 -14.56 44.23
N VAL A 13 15.04 -15.41 43.22
CA VAL A 13 15.45 -16.83 43.16
C VAL A 13 16.10 -17.10 41.79
N ALA A 14 17.11 -17.96 41.77
CA ALA A 14 17.78 -18.55 40.62
C ALA A 14 16.95 -19.65 39.90
N PHE A 15 17.61 -20.33 38.93
CA PHE A 15 17.19 -21.48 38.10
C PHE A 15 16.43 -21.06 36.81
N ILE A 16 16.87 -21.36 35.59
CA ILE A 16 17.39 -22.64 35.06
C ILE A 16 18.31 -22.37 33.84
N ALA A 17 19.49 -23.01 33.80
CA ALA A 17 20.35 -23.42 32.66
C ALA A 17 20.71 -22.36 31.57
N TRP A 18 21.94 -22.08 31.11
CA TRP A 18 23.21 -22.80 30.99
C TRP A 18 23.09 -24.29 30.64
N ASP A 19 23.10 -24.65 29.35
CA ASP A 19 24.29 -25.23 28.70
C ASP A 19 23.98 -25.72 27.27
N GLN A 20 24.97 -25.54 26.37
CA GLN A 20 25.23 -26.24 25.10
C GLN A 20 24.24 -25.99 23.95
N VAL A 21 24.66 -25.67 22.72
CA VAL A 21 25.70 -26.26 21.86
C VAL A 21 26.09 -25.12 20.89
N GLY A 22 27.32 -24.66 20.75
CA GLY A 22 28.46 -25.38 20.18
C GLY A 22 28.42 -25.33 18.65
N GLY A 23 29.37 -24.66 18.00
CA GLY A 23 29.67 -24.95 16.58
C GLY A 23 29.97 -23.76 15.68
N LYS A 24 31.26 -23.59 15.36
CA LYS A 24 31.81 -22.92 14.17
C LYS A 24 31.08 -23.35 12.87
N LEU A 25 31.03 -22.45 11.87
CA LEU A 25 31.75 -22.52 10.58
C LEU A 25 31.05 -21.74 9.45
N SER A 26 31.86 -20.98 8.70
CA SER A 26 31.82 -20.74 7.24
C SER A 26 30.55 -20.18 6.56
N GLU A 27 30.71 -18.95 6.08
CA GLU A 27 30.48 -18.51 4.69
C GLU A 27 29.58 -19.38 3.79
N ILE A 28 28.35 -18.92 3.47
CA ILE A 28 27.65 -19.15 2.18
C ILE A 28 26.54 -18.05 2.00
N PRO A 29 25.89 -17.86 0.83
CA PRO A 29 26.26 -16.91 -0.22
C PRO A 29 25.14 -15.89 -0.57
N GLU A 30 25.43 -15.10 -1.60
CA GLU A 30 24.55 -14.30 -2.48
C GLU A 30 23.07 -14.75 -2.60
N LYS A 31 22.18 -13.75 -2.61
CA LYS A 31 20.78 -13.71 -3.11
C LYS A 31 19.63 -14.09 -2.17
N ALA A 32 19.01 -13.06 -1.59
CA ALA A 32 17.56 -12.91 -1.48
C ALA A 32 17.21 -11.42 -1.22
N LYS A 33 16.89 -10.64 -2.25
CA LYS A 33 15.51 -10.20 -2.56
C LYS A 33 14.73 -9.75 -1.32
N GLN A 34 14.97 -8.52 -0.86
CA GLN A 34 13.93 -7.69 -0.24
C GLN A 34 14.10 -6.25 -0.71
N ARG A 35 13.32 -5.93 -1.75
CA ARG A 35 12.80 -4.57 -1.99
C ARG A 35 11.96 -4.22 -0.76
N GLU A 36 12.51 -3.44 0.15
CA GLU A 36 11.73 -2.53 1.00
C GLU A 36 12.74 -1.74 1.82
N GLN A 37 12.87 -0.43 1.59
CA GLN A 37 13.12 0.58 2.61
C GLN A 37 13.28 1.95 1.93
N VAL A 38 12.25 2.79 2.05
CA VAL A 38 12.12 3.80 3.12
C VAL A 38 12.94 5.02 2.74
N ALA A 39 12.26 5.92 2.01
CA ALA A 39 12.72 7.28 1.81
C ALA A 39 12.65 8.01 3.16
N THR A 40 13.75 8.66 3.47
CA THR A 40 14.07 9.48 4.63
C THR A 40 13.07 10.61 4.89
N PRO A 41 12.92 11.07 6.14
CA PRO A 41 11.90 12.04 6.52
C PRO A 41 12.46 13.46 6.61
N GLU A 42 12.87 14.11 5.52
CA GLU A 42 13.36 15.50 5.63
C GLU A 42 12.94 16.42 4.46
N VAL A 43 12.18 17.44 4.86
CA VAL A 43 11.97 18.78 4.27
C VAL A 43 10.99 18.95 3.10
N ALA A 44 9.86 19.56 3.47
CA ALA A 44 8.87 20.23 2.65
C ALA A 44 9.44 21.02 1.47
N SER A 45 9.16 20.55 0.25
CA SER A 45 8.93 21.42 -0.90
C SER A 45 7.88 20.78 -1.81
N THR A 46 6.85 21.56 -2.13
CA THR A 46 5.77 21.34 -3.09
C THR A 46 5.93 20.15 -4.03
N ILE A 47 5.25 19.03 -3.75
CA ILE A 47 5.07 17.97 -4.75
C ILE A 47 3.59 17.62 -4.85
N ASN A 48 2.95 18.14 -5.90
CA ASN A 48 1.86 17.43 -6.59
C ASN A 48 2.45 16.11 -7.12
N ARG A 49 2.75 15.15 -6.23
CA ARG A 49 3.42 13.91 -6.60
C ARG A 49 2.36 13.02 -7.19
N ALA A 50 2.28 13.00 -8.52
CA ALA A 50 1.56 11.97 -9.24
C ALA A 50 2.11 10.62 -8.76
N MET A 51 1.31 9.89 -7.99
CA MET A 51 1.69 8.55 -7.55
C MET A 51 1.39 7.62 -8.71
N SER A 52 2.44 7.15 -9.39
CA SER A 52 2.30 6.12 -10.41
C SER A 52 1.82 4.84 -9.76
N VAL A 53 0.69 4.35 -10.23
CA VAL A 53 0.05 3.12 -9.81
C VAL A 53 0.45 2.06 -10.84
N ALA A 54 1.31 1.13 -10.41
CA ALA A 54 1.64 -0.07 -11.17
C ALA A 54 0.37 -0.87 -11.50
N PRO A 55 0.35 -1.69 -12.58
CA PRO A 55 -0.83 -2.47 -12.96
C PRO A 55 -1.29 -3.33 -11.78
N LEU A 56 -2.47 -3.02 -11.26
CA LEU A 56 -3.06 -3.70 -10.11
C LEU A 56 -4.52 -4.04 -10.36
N GLN A 57 -4.98 -5.09 -9.70
CA GLN A 57 -6.40 -5.49 -9.75
C GLN A 57 -7.19 -4.60 -8.80
N ALA A 58 -8.11 -3.83 -9.36
CA ALA A 58 -9.02 -2.95 -8.65
C ALA A 58 -10.46 -3.29 -9.00
N GLU A 59 -11.36 -2.90 -8.11
CA GLU A 59 -12.78 -2.90 -8.42
C GLU A 59 -13.11 -1.65 -9.26
N ILE A 60 -13.84 -1.84 -10.35
CA ILE A 60 -14.37 -0.77 -11.20
C ILE A 60 -15.89 -0.84 -11.25
N ALA A 61 -16.55 0.30 -11.08
CA ALA A 61 -18.00 0.41 -11.14
C ALA A 61 -18.45 1.82 -11.52
N CYS A 62 -19.75 2.04 -11.70
CA CYS A 62 -20.30 3.37 -11.89
C CYS A 62 -20.22 4.19 -10.59
N ALA A 63 -19.62 5.39 -10.66
CA ALA A 63 -19.48 6.31 -9.55
C ALA A 63 -20.82 6.67 -8.90
N LYS A 64 -21.85 6.97 -9.72
CA LYS A 64 -23.17 7.38 -9.25
C LYS A 64 -24.06 6.20 -8.84
N HIS A 65 -24.20 5.20 -9.71
CA HIS A 65 -25.20 4.13 -9.51
C HIS A 65 -24.72 3.01 -8.59
N HIS A 66 -23.40 2.72 -8.55
CA HIS A 66 -22.87 1.63 -7.74
C HIS A 66 -22.20 2.14 -6.47
N TYR A 67 -21.31 3.13 -6.61
CA TYR A 67 -20.62 3.71 -5.45
C TYR A 67 -21.37 4.84 -4.76
N HIS A 68 -22.53 5.24 -5.28
CA HIS A 68 -23.38 6.27 -4.67
C HIS A 68 -22.62 7.57 -4.32
N LYS A 69 -21.64 7.94 -5.16
CA LYS A 69 -20.84 9.16 -4.94
C LYS A 69 -21.70 10.38 -5.25
N GLU A 70 -21.99 11.18 -4.23
CA GLU A 70 -22.77 12.41 -4.37
C GLU A 70 -22.12 13.38 -5.37
N GLY A 71 -22.95 14.02 -6.19
CA GLY A 71 -22.51 14.97 -7.22
C GLY A 71 -21.72 14.36 -8.39
N ALA A 72 -21.45 13.05 -8.39
CA ALA A 72 -20.75 12.41 -9.49
C ALA A 72 -21.66 12.14 -10.69
N PRO A 73 -21.18 12.30 -11.93
CA PRO A 73 -21.89 11.86 -13.12
C PRO A 73 -21.96 10.32 -13.20
N CYS A 74 -22.77 9.82 -14.13
CA CYS A 74 -22.73 8.40 -14.51
C CYS A 74 -21.43 8.11 -15.27
N GLN A 75 -20.34 7.90 -14.52
CA GLN A 75 -19.00 7.68 -15.05
C GLN A 75 -18.35 6.49 -14.33
N ALA A 76 -17.41 5.83 -14.99
CA ALA A 76 -16.61 4.79 -14.36
C ALA A 76 -15.73 5.36 -13.23
N ALA A 77 -15.67 4.64 -12.12
CA ALA A 77 -14.84 4.90 -10.98
C ALA A 77 -14.17 3.60 -10.52
N VAL A 78 -12.99 3.75 -9.93
CA VAL A 78 -12.23 2.64 -9.36
C VAL A 78 -12.14 2.80 -7.86
N ARG A 79 -12.20 1.68 -7.15
CA ARG A 79 -11.93 1.64 -5.72
C ARG A 79 -10.49 1.20 -5.49
N LEU A 80 -9.65 2.15 -5.10
CA LEU A 80 -8.23 1.96 -4.82
C LEU A 80 -7.94 2.41 -3.39
N LEU A 81 -7.23 1.58 -2.62
CA LEU A 81 -6.84 1.92 -1.24
C LEU A 81 -8.03 2.38 -0.38
N ASN A 82 -9.17 1.70 -0.53
CA ASN A 82 -10.45 2.03 0.12
C ASN A 82 -11.04 3.41 -0.22
N ARG A 83 -10.60 4.05 -1.31
CA ARG A 83 -11.15 5.30 -1.82
C ARG A 83 -11.73 5.11 -3.22
N THR A 84 -12.91 5.68 -3.45
CA THR A 84 -13.53 5.74 -4.78
C THR A 84 -12.99 6.93 -5.53
N MET A 85 -12.26 6.68 -6.61
CA MET A 85 -11.72 7.70 -7.50
C MET A 85 -12.36 7.59 -8.88
N LEU A 86 -12.67 8.74 -9.49
CA LEU A 86 -13.15 8.75 -10.87
C LEU A 86 -12.02 8.31 -11.80
N VAL A 87 -12.37 7.52 -12.80
CA VAL A 87 -11.44 7.14 -13.87
C VAL A 87 -11.42 8.26 -14.89
N GLU A 88 -10.23 8.84 -15.07
CA GLU A 88 -9.93 9.86 -16.07
C GLU A 88 -8.84 9.33 -17.02
N GLY A 89 -8.57 10.02 -18.13
CA GLY A 89 -7.55 9.62 -19.10
C GLY A 89 -7.96 8.52 -20.09
N VAL A 90 -8.85 7.61 -19.69
CA VAL A 90 -9.49 6.61 -20.58
C VAL A 90 -11.00 6.74 -20.48
N SER A 91 -11.68 6.79 -21.63
CA SER A 91 -13.14 6.74 -21.67
C SER A 91 -13.61 5.30 -21.45
N VAL A 92 -14.27 5.06 -20.31
CA VAL A 92 -14.91 3.79 -19.99
C VAL A 92 -16.40 4.06 -19.84
N ASP A 93 -17.19 3.56 -20.79
CA ASP A 93 -18.64 3.73 -20.74
C ASP A 93 -19.26 2.78 -19.69
N PRO A 94 -19.87 3.30 -18.61
CA PRO A 94 -20.37 2.47 -17.52
C PRO A 94 -21.66 1.72 -17.89
N VAL A 95 -22.38 2.13 -18.93
CA VAL A 95 -23.62 1.48 -19.38
C VAL A 95 -23.29 0.24 -20.20
N SER A 96 -22.46 0.40 -21.23
CA SER A 96 -22.02 -0.65 -22.15
C SER A 96 -21.24 -1.76 -21.45
N ASN A 97 -20.52 -1.43 -20.38
CA ASN A 97 -19.75 -2.40 -19.60
C ASN A 97 -20.54 -3.01 -18.43
N GLY A 98 -21.81 -2.62 -18.22
CA GLY A 98 -22.66 -3.11 -17.12
C GLY A 98 -22.18 -2.68 -15.73
N LEU A 99 -21.45 -1.56 -15.64
CA LEU A 99 -20.89 -1.04 -14.38
C LEU A 99 -21.91 -0.31 -13.51
N CYS A 100 -23.08 0.01 -14.07
CA CYS A 100 -24.18 0.65 -13.32
C CYS A 100 -24.92 -0.33 -12.40
N SER A 101 -24.97 -1.61 -12.79
CA SER A 101 -25.66 -2.67 -12.04
C SER A 101 -24.76 -3.42 -11.06
N GLY A 102 -23.44 -3.31 -11.19
CA GLY A 102 -22.50 -4.01 -10.32
C GLY A 102 -21.04 -3.61 -10.54
N ALA A 103 -20.23 -3.91 -9.53
CA ALA A 103 -18.78 -3.82 -9.60
C ALA A 103 -18.18 -4.97 -10.40
N LYS A 104 -17.12 -4.68 -11.15
CA LYS A 104 -16.30 -5.67 -11.86
C LYS A 104 -14.85 -5.58 -11.41
N SER A 105 -14.11 -6.67 -11.53
CA SER A 105 -12.66 -6.63 -11.39
C SER A 105 -12.03 -6.08 -12.66
N ALA A 106 -11.14 -5.10 -12.54
CA ALA A 106 -10.35 -4.59 -13.64
C ALA A 106 -8.88 -4.50 -13.26
N VAL A 107 -8.00 -4.74 -14.23
CA VAL A 107 -6.58 -4.39 -14.10
C VAL A 107 -6.45 -2.94 -14.55
N VAL A 108 -6.02 -2.08 -13.62
CA VAL A 108 -5.87 -0.65 -13.85
C VAL A 108 -4.42 -0.25 -13.67
N GLU A 109 -3.96 0.62 -14.56
CA GLU A 109 -2.63 1.21 -14.54
C GLU A 109 -2.79 2.70 -14.82
N GLY A 110 -2.11 3.55 -14.06
CA GLY A 110 -2.31 4.99 -14.16
C GLY A 110 -1.58 5.77 -13.10
N GLU A 111 -2.02 7.00 -12.89
CA GLU A 111 -1.45 7.92 -11.91
C GLU A 111 -2.57 8.56 -11.10
N MET A 112 -2.37 8.67 -9.78
CA MET A 112 -3.24 9.49 -8.95
C MET A 112 -2.85 10.96 -9.09
N GLN A 113 -3.74 11.79 -9.61
CA GLN A 113 -3.52 13.23 -9.77
C GLN A 113 -4.68 14.00 -9.16
N ARG A 114 -4.40 14.91 -8.22
CA ARG A 114 -5.38 15.86 -7.63
C ARG A 114 -6.70 15.22 -7.14
N GLY A 115 -6.66 13.98 -6.64
CA GLY A 115 -7.83 13.27 -6.13
C GLY A 115 -8.64 12.48 -7.18
N ALA A 116 -8.18 12.45 -8.43
CA ALA A 116 -8.68 11.58 -9.49
C ALA A 116 -7.64 10.51 -9.85
N PHE A 117 -8.11 9.40 -10.44
CA PHE A 117 -7.25 8.37 -10.98
C PHE A 117 -7.20 8.52 -12.51
N VAL A 118 -6.07 9.05 -13.00
CA VAL A 118 -5.80 9.19 -14.43
C VAL A 118 -5.28 7.84 -14.92
N ALA A 119 -6.18 7.02 -15.45
CA ALA A 119 -5.84 5.74 -16.02
C ALA A 119 -5.04 5.93 -17.33
N LYS A 120 -3.96 5.16 -17.47
CA LYS A 120 -3.28 4.90 -18.74
C LYS A 120 -3.88 3.70 -19.45
N SER A 121 -4.31 2.69 -18.68
CA SER A 121 -4.94 1.48 -19.18
C SER A 121 -5.96 0.94 -18.18
N VAL A 122 -7.11 0.49 -18.70
CA VAL A 122 -8.16 -0.20 -17.94
C VAL A 122 -8.53 -1.46 -18.70
N ARG A 123 -8.36 -2.62 -18.07
CA ARG A 123 -8.79 -3.93 -18.62
C ARG A 123 -9.80 -4.55 -17.69
N ILE A 124 -11.08 -4.47 -18.05
CA ILE A 124 -12.18 -5.06 -17.30
C ILE A 124 -12.16 -6.57 -17.54
N LYS A 125 -12.13 -7.36 -16.47
CA LYS A 125 -12.30 -8.82 -16.55
C LYS A 125 -13.81 -9.12 -16.71
N PRO A 126 -14.16 -10.12 -17.55
CA PRO A 126 -15.55 -10.52 -17.76
C PRO A 126 -16.22 -11.01 -16.48
#